data_AF-Q4SZ54-F1
#
_entry.id   AF-Q4SZ54-F1
#
_cell.length_a   1.000
_cell.length_b   1.000
_cell.length_c   1.000
_cell.angle_alpha   90.00
_cell.angle_beta   90.00
_cell.angle_gamma   90.00
#
_symmetry.space_group_name_H-M   'P 1'
#
loop_
_entity.id
_entity.type
_entity.pdbx_description
1 polymer ?
#
loop_
_entity_poly.entity_id
_entity_poly.type
_entity_poly.pdbx_seq_one_letter_code
_entity_poly.pdbx_strand_id
1 'polypeptide(L)'
;VSVTDAAASAVFQTMLTVCHRKRPKLCKQLLKRIMEYLSSRSAAPGVSPLLVFLKDQASSHLIDTIIQLAHKSLLRDLYKNHLKGQLVDLALHPIANFPIQRLTAASAKHNLVGNSAPCLSQDEVQESHQYLAVSHSLKFLKLFDELLQGLEAILASGHMGVIVQLAESCAESEEKQEELMQCLLHAFHCAEPGSRHIRCLPLFMSLLTYEVYYRSDTAEGSTDTEALARFKDRPLLLSSLRTLTPADLLTLATDPAGSHVLQALITPSSDKGRGKILKRLEGQYVKMACSRLGSRVLEAVWRSSSVTHRQNIAQELGKANVTSTLTKSWFYLLLVYQDILPNFFFLVGCENQLRSDQFARHVWAKFALSHFAHRRAHWQEIQTGESKKRNLLSEILE
;
A
#
# COMPACT_ATOMS: atom_id res chain seq x y z
N VAL A 1 -14.44 18.08 -31.44
CA VAL A 1 -15.78 17.46 -31.42
C VAL A 1 -15.68 15.95 -31.19
N SER A 2 -14.88 15.18 -31.93
CA SER A 2 -14.82 13.72 -31.70
C SER A 2 -14.07 13.30 -30.42
N VAL A 3 -12.99 13.96 -30.02
CA VAL A 3 -12.19 13.52 -28.86
C VAL A 3 -12.83 13.81 -27.49
N THR A 4 -13.76 14.77 -27.46
CA THR A 4 -14.58 15.11 -26.28
C THR A 4 -15.92 14.37 -26.28
N ASP A 5 -16.22 13.61 -27.34
CA ASP A 5 -17.35 12.69 -27.36
C ASP A 5 -16.95 11.38 -26.65
N ALA A 6 -17.81 10.91 -25.75
CA ALA A 6 -17.50 9.76 -24.91
C ALA A 6 -17.34 8.46 -25.72
N ALA A 7 -18.18 8.25 -26.74
CA ALA A 7 -18.12 7.05 -27.56
C ALA A 7 -16.86 7.03 -28.43
N ALA A 8 -16.55 8.14 -29.10
CA ALA A 8 -15.34 8.26 -29.89
C ALA A 8 -14.08 8.18 -29.03
N SER A 9 -14.05 8.80 -27.83
CA SER A 9 -12.94 8.65 -26.88
C SER A 9 -12.71 7.18 -26.50
N ALA A 10 -13.76 6.43 -26.15
CA ALA A 10 -13.65 5.01 -25.81
C ALA A 10 -13.14 4.14 -26.98
N VAL A 11 -13.55 4.46 -28.21
CA VAL A 11 -13.03 3.80 -29.42
C VAL A 11 -11.54 4.07 -29.59
N PHE A 12 -11.09 5.32 -29.42
CA PHE A 12 -9.67 5.66 -29.50
C PHE A 12 -8.85 4.96 -28.42
N GLN A 13 -9.33 4.91 -27.17
CA GLN A 13 -8.66 4.21 -26.07
C GLN A 13 -8.49 2.72 -26.41
N THR A 14 -9.57 2.05 -26.82
CA THR A 14 -9.55 0.64 -27.21
C THR A 14 -8.59 0.39 -28.37
N MET A 15 -8.64 1.23 -29.41
CA MET A 15 -7.75 1.13 -30.56
C MET A 15 -6.29 1.25 -30.15
N LEU A 16 -5.95 2.22 -29.29
CA LEU A 16 -4.59 2.42 -28.81
C LEU A 16 -4.10 1.23 -27.98
N THR A 17 -4.91 0.70 -27.06
CA THR A 17 -4.56 -0.47 -26.25
C THR A 17 -4.31 -1.72 -27.12
N VAL A 18 -5.16 -1.98 -28.12
CA VAL A 18 -4.99 -3.11 -29.03
C VAL A 18 -3.76 -2.89 -29.93
N CYS A 19 -3.58 -1.70 -30.48
CA CYS A 19 -2.42 -1.36 -31.30
C CYS A 19 -1.12 -1.46 -30.52
N HIS A 20 -1.09 -1.07 -29.25
CA HIS A 20 0.11 -1.19 -28.42
C HIS A 20 0.59 -2.65 -28.34
N ARG A 21 -0.35 -3.60 -28.15
CA ARG A 21 -0.03 -5.03 -28.04
C ARG A 21 0.25 -5.71 -29.37
N LYS A 22 -0.49 -5.36 -30.43
CA LYS A 22 -0.46 -6.10 -31.71
C LYS A 22 0.31 -5.39 -32.83
N ARG A 23 0.41 -4.06 -32.78
CA ARG A 23 0.99 -3.20 -33.83
C ARG A 23 1.76 -2.00 -33.23
N PRO A 24 2.85 -2.21 -32.49
CA PRO A 24 3.51 -1.16 -31.70
C PRO A 24 4.04 0.02 -32.53
N LYS A 25 4.50 -0.23 -33.77
CA LYS A 25 4.92 0.85 -34.70
C LYS A 25 3.75 1.77 -35.07
N LEU A 26 2.58 1.19 -35.36
CA LEU A 26 1.35 1.95 -35.65
C LEU A 26 0.89 2.69 -34.39
N CYS A 27 0.91 2.05 -33.23
CA CYS A 27 0.56 2.69 -31.96
C CYS A 27 1.41 3.95 -31.72
N LYS A 28 2.73 3.87 -31.92
CA LYS A 28 3.63 5.02 -31.76
C LYS A 28 3.27 6.18 -32.68
N GLN A 29 2.88 5.90 -33.93
CA GLN A 29 2.44 6.92 -34.89
C GLN A 29 1.09 7.52 -34.50
N LEU A 30 0.14 6.69 -34.07
CA LEU A 30 -1.19 7.13 -33.63
C LEU A 30 -1.10 8.03 -32.39
N LEU A 31 -0.32 7.64 -31.38
CA LEU A 31 -0.08 8.44 -30.19
C LEU A 31 0.47 9.83 -30.56
N LYS A 32 1.49 9.87 -31.43
CA LYS A 32 2.08 11.13 -31.90
C LYS A 32 1.05 12.00 -32.61
N ARG A 33 0.30 11.46 -33.57
CA ARG A 33 -0.68 12.23 -34.35
C ARG A 33 -1.87 12.72 -33.55
N ILE A 34 -2.39 11.89 -32.63
CA ILE A 34 -3.46 12.32 -31.73
C ILE A 34 -2.95 13.47 -30.85
N MET A 35 -1.71 13.37 -30.36
CA MET A 35 -1.15 14.41 -29.51
C MET A 35 -0.91 15.72 -30.28
N GLU A 36 -0.36 15.66 -31.50
CA GLU A 36 -0.24 16.81 -32.41
C GLU A 36 -1.60 17.44 -32.72
N TYR A 37 -2.63 16.63 -32.94
CA TYR A 37 -3.99 17.13 -33.18
C TYR A 37 -4.53 17.91 -31.97
N LEU A 38 -4.43 17.34 -30.77
CA LEU A 38 -4.88 17.99 -29.53
C LEU A 38 -4.10 19.28 -29.25
N SER A 39 -2.78 19.25 -29.45
CA SER A 39 -1.91 20.42 -29.26
C SER A 39 -2.07 21.50 -30.33
N SER A 40 -2.64 21.19 -31.49
CA SER A 40 -2.93 22.16 -32.56
C SER A 40 -4.23 22.96 -32.35
N ARG A 41 -5.02 22.62 -31.33
CA ARG A 41 -6.30 23.30 -31.07
C ARG A 41 -6.04 24.72 -30.57
N SER A 42 -7.00 25.62 -30.82
CA SER A 42 -6.88 27.02 -30.39
C SER A 42 -6.83 27.12 -28.87
N ALA A 43 -5.94 27.97 -28.37
CA ALA A 43 -5.84 28.36 -26.97
C ALA A 43 -5.50 29.85 -26.86
N ALA A 44 -5.74 30.42 -25.69
CA ALA A 44 -5.26 31.77 -25.38
C ALA A 44 -3.71 31.82 -25.46
N PRO A 45 -3.12 32.97 -25.81
CA PRO A 45 -1.67 33.13 -25.83
C PRO A 45 -1.02 32.72 -24.51
N GLY A 46 0.00 31.87 -24.57
CA GLY A 46 0.70 31.37 -23.38
C GLY A 46 -0.02 30.24 -22.62
N VAL A 47 -1.24 29.86 -23.01
CA VAL A 47 -1.98 28.76 -22.40
C VAL A 47 -1.88 27.51 -23.27
N SER A 48 -1.57 26.38 -22.64
CA SER A 48 -1.54 25.10 -23.33
C SER A 48 -2.97 24.70 -23.76
N PRO A 49 -3.22 24.42 -25.06
CA PRO A 49 -4.53 23.93 -25.53
C PRO A 49 -4.93 22.60 -24.91
N LEU A 50 -3.96 21.85 -24.37
CA LEU A 50 -4.21 20.56 -23.76
C LEU A 50 -4.95 20.65 -22.42
N LEU A 51 -4.87 21.79 -21.73
CA LEU A 51 -5.47 21.96 -20.39
C LEU A 51 -6.98 21.79 -20.42
N VAL A 52 -7.65 22.26 -21.48
CA VAL A 52 -9.11 22.08 -21.64
C VAL A 52 -9.45 20.61 -21.78
N PHE A 53 -8.67 19.84 -22.56
CA PHE A 53 -8.91 18.42 -22.76
C PHE A 53 -8.58 17.56 -21.53
N LEU A 54 -7.60 17.96 -20.72
CA LEU A 54 -7.30 17.32 -19.44
C LEU A 54 -8.40 17.51 -18.40
N LYS A 55 -9.18 18.59 -18.52
CA LYS A 55 -10.29 18.91 -17.62
C LYS A 55 -11.64 18.39 -18.13
N ASP A 56 -11.72 17.94 -19.38
CA ASP A 56 -12.91 17.32 -19.96
C ASP A 56 -13.00 15.83 -19.63
N GLN A 57 -14.21 15.36 -19.32
CA GLN A 57 -14.44 13.99 -18.87
C GLN A 57 -14.03 12.96 -19.92
N ALA A 58 -14.37 13.15 -21.20
CA ALA A 58 -14.10 12.15 -22.22
C ALA A 58 -12.64 12.19 -22.68
N SER A 59 -12.08 13.37 -22.95
CA SER A 59 -10.71 13.47 -23.45
C SER A 59 -9.65 13.23 -22.38
N SER A 60 -9.93 13.46 -21.09
CA SER A 60 -9.00 13.14 -20.00
C SER A 60 -8.70 11.64 -19.93
N HIS A 61 -9.70 10.76 -20.09
CA HIS A 61 -9.50 9.30 -20.18
C HIS A 61 -8.67 8.89 -21.39
N LEU A 62 -8.88 9.55 -22.53
CA LEU A 62 -8.04 9.35 -23.70
C LEU A 62 -6.59 9.78 -23.44
N ILE A 63 -6.38 10.92 -22.78
CA ILE A 63 -5.05 11.41 -22.42
C ILE A 63 -4.40 10.48 -21.38
N ASP A 64 -5.14 9.96 -20.40
CA ASP A 64 -4.66 8.93 -19.46
C ASP A 64 -4.11 7.72 -20.22
N THR A 65 -4.88 7.21 -21.19
CA THR A 65 -4.47 6.09 -22.04
C THR A 65 -3.24 6.45 -22.90
N ILE A 66 -3.18 7.67 -23.43
CA ILE A 66 -2.02 8.14 -24.19
C ILE A 66 -0.77 8.14 -23.30
N ILE A 67 -0.84 8.67 -22.08
CA ILE A 67 0.27 8.69 -21.12
C ILE A 67 0.70 7.27 -20.76
N GLN A 68 -0.26 6.37 -20.51
CA GLN A 68 0.04 4.97 -20.18
C GLN A 68 0.83 4.24 -21.27
N LEU A 69 0.55 4.55 -22.54
CA LEU A 69 1.14 3.87 -23.70
C LEU A 69 2.29 4.67 -24.34
N ALA A 70 2.55 5.89 -23.84
CA ALA A 70 3.54 6.78 -24.38
C ALA A 70 4.97 6.26 -24.16
N HIS A 71 5.83 6.62 -25.10
CA HIS A 71 7.27 6.36 -25.03
C HIS A 71 7.99 7.58 -24.43
N LYS A 72 9.21 7.39 -23.92
CA LYS A 72 9.97 8.41 -23.17
C LYS A 72 9.98 9.80 -23.81
N SER A 73 10.14 9.90 -25.14
CA SER A 73 10.16 11.21 -25.82
C SER A 73 8.78 11.89 -25.82
N LEU A 74 7.70 11.15 -26.03
CA LEU A 74 6.35 11.71 -26.01
C LEU A 74 5.96 12.20 -24.62
N LEU A 75 6.27 11.44 -23.56
CA LEU A 75 6.04 11.87 -22.17
C LEU A 75 6.80 13.16 -21.85
N ARG A 76 8.06 13.24 -22.27
CA ARG A 76 8.88 14.44 -22.09
C ARG A 76 8.30 15.64 -22.81
N ASP A 77 7.93 15.49 -24.08
CA ASP A 77 7.42 16.60 -24.87
C ASP A 77 6.05 17.05 -24.32
N LEU A 78 5.22 16.10 -23.88
CA LEU A 78 3.97 16.36 -23.16
C LEU A 78 4.20 17.19 -21.89
N TYR A 79 5.09 16.75 -20.99
CA TYR A 79 5.37 17.50 -19.77
C TYR A 79 5.93 18.90 -20.08
N LYS A 80 6.99 18.96 -20.89
CA LYS A 80 7.71 20.22 -21.17
C LYS A 80 6.82 21.27 -21.81
N ASN A 81 5.96 20.88 -22.74
CA ASN A 81 5.20 21.81 -23.56
C ASN A 81 3.81 22.11 -23.00
N HIS A 82 3.26 21.24 -22.15
CA HIS A 82 1.84 21.34 -21.77
C HIS A 82 1.55 21.28 -20.27
N LEU A 83 2.41 20.65 -19.46
CA LEU A 83 2.08 20.35 -18.05
C LEU A 83 3.01 21.02 -17.04
N LYS A 84 4.23 21.36 -17.43
CA LYS A 84 5.20 22.02 -16.55
C LYS A 84 4.63 23.34 -16.02
N GLY A 85 4.64 23.50 -14.71
CA GLY A 85 4.09 24.67 -14.01
C GLY A 85 2.57 24.63 -13.84
N GLN A 86 1.91 23.50 -14.13
CA GLN A 86 0.46 23.30 -14.03
C GLN A 86 0.10 22.02 -13.27
N LEU A 87 1.09 21.23 -12.80
CA LEU A 87 0.83 19.91 -12.23
C LEU A 87 0.00 20.00 -10.94
N VAL A 88 0.25 20.99 -10.08
CA VAL A 88 -0.54 21.20 -8.85
C VAL A 88 -1.98 21.54 -9.20
N ASP A 89 -2.22 22.50 -10.09
CA ASP A 89 -3.57 22.88 -10.53
C ASP A 89 -4.34 21.72 -11.14
N LEU A 90 -3.66 20.87 -11.92
CA LEU A 90 -4.24 19.68 -12.52
C LEU A 90 -4.48 18.56 -11.48
N ALA A 91 -3.58 18.40 -10.50
CA ALA A 91 -3.75 17.47 -9.39
C ALA A 91 -4.92 17.84 -8.47
N LEU A 92 -5.22 19.14 -8.34
CA LEU A 92 -6.37 19.66 -7.60
C LEU A 92 -7.71 19.52 -8.34
N HIS A 93 -7.68 19.26 -9.65
CA HIS A 93 -8.89 19.16 -10.47
C HIS A 93 -9.54 17.77 -10.37
N PRO A 94 -10.87 17.66 -10.20
CA PRO A 94 -11.56 16.37 -10.02
C PRO A 94 -11.43 15.41 -11.20
N ILE A 95 -11.15 15.91 -12.41
CA ILE A 95 -10.97 15.10 -13.61
C ILE A 95 -9.48 14.98 -14.01
N ALA A 96 -8.70 16.05 -13.85
CA ALA A 96 -7.35 16.08 -14.42
C ALA A 96 -6.32 15.39 -13.53
N ASN A 97 -6.65 15.13 -12.26
CA ASN A 97 -5.77 14.44 -11.32
C ASN A 97 -5.43 13.00 -11.78
N PHE A 98 -6.32 12.31 -12.50
CA PHE A 98 -6.07 10.94 -12.98
C PHE A 98 -4.94 10.88 -14.01
N PRO A 99 -4.94 11.69 -15.09
CA PRO A 99 -3.77 11.83 -15.96
C PRO A 99 -2.47 12.19 -15.23
N ILE A 100 -2.53 12.97 -14.14
CA ILE A 100 -1.34 13.31 -13.34
C ILE A 100 -0.82 12.09 -12.57
N GLN A 101 -1.69 11.29 -11.96
CA GLN A 101 -1.30 10.01 -11.36
C GLN A 101 -0.59 9.14 -12.40
N ARG A 102 -1.18 8.99 -13.58
CA ARG A 102 -0.59 8.17 -14.65
C ARG A 102 0.76 8.71 -15.13
N LEU A 103 0.89 10.02 -15.26
CA LEU A 103 2.16 10.65 -15.65
C LEU A 103 3.24 10.40 -14.62
N THR A 104 2.89 10.52 -13.34
CA THR A 104 3.77 10.26 -12.19
C THR A 104 4.30 8.82 -12.26
N ALA A 105 3.40 7.84 -12.38
CA ALA A 105 3.75 6.42 -12.52
C ALA A 105 4.64 6.13 -13.74
N ALA A 106 4.29 6.70 -14.90
CA ALA A 106 5.04 6.50 -16.13
C ALA A 106 6.45 7.11 -16.04
N SER A 107 6.60 8.24 -15.34
CA SER A 107 7.89 8.91 -15.16
C SER A 107 8.86 8.12 -14.28
N ALA A 108 8.37 7.46 -13.22
CA ALA A 108 9.19 6.63 -12.33
C ALA A 108 9.72 5.37 -13.05
N LYS A 109 8.84 4.68 -13.81
CA LYS A 109 9.22 3.48 -14.59
C LYS A 109 10.34 3.72 -15.58
N HIS A 110 10.37 4.91 -16.20
CA HIS A 110 11.35 5.21 -17.23
C HIS A 110 12.73 5.62 -16.71
N ASN A 111 12.88 5.87 -15.40
CA ASN A 111 14.18 6.03 -14.75
C ASN A 111 14.94 4.69 -14.66
N LEU A 112 14.25 3.57 -14.41
CA LEU A 112 14.87 2.24 -14.26
C LEU A 112 15.47 1.71 -15.58
N VAL A 113 14.81 1.95 -16.71
CA VAL A 113 15.26 1.52 -18.05
C VAL A 113 16.38 2.43 -18.61
N GLY A 114 17.00 3.27 -17.78
CA GLY A 114 18.20 4.05 -18.13
C GLY A 114 19.52 3.36 -17.78
N ASN A 115 19.48 2.35 -16.90
CA ASN A 115 20.69 1.75 -16.31
C ASN A 115 20.98 0.31 -16.77
N SER A 116 20.14 -0.28 -17.62
CA SER A 116 20.44 -1.55 -18.28
C SER A 116 20.91 -1.28 -19.71
N ALA A 117 22.23 -1.09 -19.88
CA ALA A 117 22.83 -1.14 -21.20
C ALA A 117 22.60 -2.55 -21.80
N PRO A 118 22.17 -2.68 -23.07
CA PRO A 118 22.25 -3.97 -23.75
C PRO A 118 23.72 -4.34 -23.89
N CYS A 119 24.04 -5.61 -23.67
CA CYS A 119 25.35 -6.18 -23.95
C CYS A 119 25.67 -5.95 -25.44
N LEU A 120 26.49 -4.95 -25.74
CA LEU A 120 27.10 -4.73 -27.04
C LEU A 120 28.62 -4.85 -26.89
N SER A 121 29.24 -5.46 -27.88
CA SER A 121 30.66 -5.81 -27.94
C SER A 121 31.57 -4.60 -27.75
N GLN A 122 32.73 -4.83 -27.12
CA GLN A 122 33.65 -3.84 -26.55
C GLN A 122 34.39 -2.91 -27.54
N ASP A 123 34.06 -2.88 -28.83
CA ASP A 123 34.91 -2.22 -29.83
C ASP A 123 34.35 -0.91 -30.43
N GLU A 124 33.31 -0.29 -29.85
CA GLU A 124 32.82 1.04 -30.28
C GLU A 124 32.66 2.04 -29.11
N VAL A 125 33.54 1.95 -28.10
CA VAL A 125 33.40 2.70 -26.83
C VAL A 125 33.99 4.13 -26.86
N GLN A 126 34.66 4.55 -27.92
CA GLN A 126 35.44 5.80 -27.89
C GLN A 126 34.86 6.96 -28.72
N GLU A 127 33.54 7.10 -28.83
CA GLU A 127 32.93 8.36 -29.34
C GLU A 127 31.55 8.69 -28.75
N SER A 128 31.02 7.83 -27.88
CA SER A 128 29.66 7.92 -27.33
C SER A 128 29.58 8.62 -25.95
N HIS A 129 30.71 8.79 -25.26
CA HIS A 129 30.71 9.31 -23.88
C HIS A 129 30.57 10.84 -23.75
N GLN A 130 30.71 11.62 -24.83
CA GLN A 130 30.49 13.07 -24.81
C GLN A 130 29.07 13.48 -25.26
N TYR A 131 28.31 12.60 -25.91
CA TYR A 131 26.95 12.88 -26.41
C TYR A 131 25.80 12.43 -25.48
N LEU A 132 26.12 11.68 -24.41
CA LEU A 132 25.12 11.14 -23.48
C LEU A 132 24.74 12.08 -22.32
N ALA A 133 25.33 13.28 -22.23
CA ALA A 133 25.10 14.23 -21.14
C ALA A 133 24.05 15.33 -21.43
N VAL A 134 23.36 15.33 -22.58
CA VAL A 134 22.26 16.29 -22.86
C VAL A 134 21.04 15.59 -23.45
N SER A 135 20.64 14.45 -22.87
CA SER A 135 19.28 13.95 -23.02
C SER A 135 18.46 14.53 -21.87
N HIS A 136 17.69 15.60 -22.14
CA HIS A 136 16.66 16.15 -21.26
C HIS A 136 15.54 15.12 -21.02
N SER A 137 15.80 14.00 -20.37
CA SER A 137 14.75 13.05 -19.97
C SER A 137 13.74 13.78 -19.07
N LEU A 138 12.46 13.43 -19.21
CA LEU A 138 11.49 13.74 -18.16
C LEU A 138 11.93 12.96 -16.93
N LYS A 139 12.60 13.64 -16.00
CA LYS A 139 13.00 13.04 -14.73
C LYS A 139 11.83 13.15 -13.78
N PHE A 140 11.43 12.02 -13.20
CA PHE A 140 10.47 11.93 -12.09
C PHE A 140 10.68 13.06 -11.06
N LEU A 141 11.94 13.37 -10.73
CA LEU A 141 12.34 14.43 -9.80
C LEU A 141 11.70 15.79 -10.09
N LYS A 142 11.63 16.25 -11.34
CA LYS A 142 11.06 17.57 -11.67
C LYS A 142 9.55 17.61 -11.46
N LEU A 143 8.89 16.51 -11.80
CA LEU A 143 7.45 16.34 -11.58
C LEU A 143 7.16 16.25 -10.08
N PHE A 144 8.00 15.50 -9.35
CA PHE A 144 7.93 15.36 -7.90
C PHE A 144 8.06 16.72 -7.21
N ASP A 145 9.10 17.49 -7.50
CA ASP A 145 9.35 18.81 -6.89
C ASP A 145 8.19 19.79 -7.13
N GLU A 146 7.54 19.71 -8.30
CA GLU A 146 6.36 20.53 -8.63
C GLU A 146 5.12 20.10 -7.84
N LEU A 147 4.82 18.79 -7.78
CA LEU A 147 3.66 18.29 -7.03
C LEU A 147 3.83 18.44 -5.51
N LEU A 148 5.06 18.33 -5.00
CA LEU A 148 5.33 18.45 -3.57
C LEU A 148 5.00 19.86 -3.04
N GLN A 149 5.13 20.90 -3.86
CA GLN A 149 4.72 22.27 -3.52
C GLN A 149 3.23 22.39 -3.20
N GLY A 150 2.40 21.49 -3.75
CA GLY A 150 0.96 21.45 -3.54
C GLY A 150 0.48 20.32 -2.63
N LEU A 151 1.37 19.60 -1.93
CA LEU A 151 1.01 18.37 -1.21
C LEU A 151 -0.13 18.58 -0.22
N GLU A 152 -0.06 19.62 0.63
CA GLU A 152 -1.10 19.93 1.61
C GLU A 152 -2.45 20.27 0.96
N ALA A 153 -2.43 21.03 -0.14
CA ALA A 153 -3.65 21.37 -0.87
C ALA A 153 -4.29 20.13 -1.51
N ILE A 154 -3.47 19.22 -2.06
CA ILE A 154 -3.93 17.95 -2.66
C ILE A 154 -4.51 17.01 -1.58
N LEU A 155 -3.89 16.96 -0.40
CA LEU A 155 -4.43 16.25 0.77
C LEU A 155 -5.77 16.84 1.20
N ALA A 156 -5.85 18.17 1.34
CA ALA A 156 -7.06 18.87 1.74
C ALA A 156 -8.21 18.73 0.71
N SER A 157 -7.88 18.61 -0.58
CA SER A 157 -8.88 18.39 -1.63
C SER A 157 -9.33 16.92 -1.75
N GLY A 158 -8.75 16.01 -0.96
CA GLY A 158 -9.11 14.59 -0.94
C GLY A 158 -8.63 13.79 -2.17
N HIS A 159 -7.68 14.31 -2.96
CA HIS A 159 -7.17 13.63 -4.15
C HIS A 159 -6.07 12.63 -3.79
N MET A 160 -6.39 11.71 -2.89
CA MET A 160 -5.44 10.77 -2.29
C MET A 160 -4.73 9.88 -3.31
N GLY A 161 -5.36 9.59 -4.44
CA GLY A 161 -4.72 8.86 -5.54
C GLY A 161 -3.41 9.52 -6.02
N VAL A 162 -3.33 10.85 -6.02
CA VAL A 162 -2.09 11.58 -6.38
C VAL A 162 -1.00 11.33 -5.34
N ILE A 163 -1.34 11.38 -4.05
CA ILE A 163 -0.41 11.16 -2.93
C ILE A 163 0.10 9.72 -2.92
N VAL A 164 -0.81 8.76 -3.04
CA VAL A 164 -0.49 7.33 -3.13
C VAL A 164 0.41 7.07 -4.33
N GLN A 165 0.09 7.64 -5.49
CA GLN A 165 0.88 7.43 -6.69
C GLN A 165 2.28 8.07 -6.62
N LEU A 166 2.41 9.25 -6.00
CA LEU A 166 3.71 9.84 -5.67
C LEU A 166 4.52 8.90 -4.78
N ALA A 167 3.88 8.37 -3.74
CA ALA A 167 4.54 7.46 -2.82
C ALA A 167 5.01 6.18 -3.54
N GLU A 168 4.15 5.55 -4.32
CA GLU A 168 4.51 4.38 -5.14
C GLU A 168 5.66 4.69 -6.10
N SER A 169 5.66 5.87 -6.72
CA SER A 169 6.72 6.30 -7.64
C SER A 169 8.05 6.58 -6.93
N CYS A 170 8.03 7.08 -5.69
CA CYS A 170 9.22 7.17 -4.84
C CYS A 170 9.74 5.78 -4.43
N ALA A 171 8.83 4.85 -4.14
CA ALA A 171 9.20 3.47 -3.82
C ALA A 171 9.80 2.73 -5.03
N GLU A 172 9.20 2.87 -6.21
CA GLU A 172 9.64 2.24 -7.46
C GLU A 172 10.95 2.84 -8.00
N SER A 173 11.15 4.15 -7.86
CA SER A 173 12.38 4.82 -8.30
C SER A 173 13.53 4.76 -7.30
N GLU A 174 13.24 4.38 -6.04
CA GLU A 174 14.14 4.50 -4.89
C GLU A 174 14.66 5.93 -4.58
N GLU A 175 14.01 6.95 -5.13
CA GLU A 175 14.35 8.37 -4.96
C GLU A 175 13.28 9.10 -4.13
N LYS A 176 13.67 10.20 -3.46
CA LYS A 176 12.76 11.18 -2.82
C LYS A 176 11.85 10.64 -1.69
N GLN A 177 12.05 9.41 -1.21
CA GLN A 177 11.25 8.80 -0.14
C GLN A 177 11.32 9.59 1.18
N GLU A 178 12.53 10.00 1.59
CA GLU A 178 12.75 10.78 2.82
C GLU A 178 12.11 12.18 2.71
N GLU A 179 12.25 12.83 1.55
CA GLU A 179 11.67 14.15 1.30
C GLU A 179 10.14 14.12 1.33
N LEU A 180 9.52 13.08 0.73
CA LEU A 180 8.08 12.88 0.82
C LEU A 180 7.64 12.59 2.26
N MET A 181 8.37 11.75 3.00
CA MET A 181 8.07 11.45 4.39
C MET A 181 8.13 12.73 5.25
N GLN A 182 9.16 13.55 5.10
CA GLN A 182 9.26 14.82 5.81
C GLN A 182 8.10 15.75 5.48
N CYS A 183 7.73 15.87 4.21
CA CYS A 183 6.59 16.70 3.82
C CYS A 183 5.26 16.18 4.41
N LEU A 184 5.03 14.87 4.43
CA LEU A 184 3.87 14.27 5.11
C LEU A 184 3.91 14.54 6.62
N LEU A 185 5.07 14.40 7.28
CA LEU A 185 5.19 14.70 8.72
C LEU A 185 4.82 16.17 9.02
N HIS A 186 5.22 17.10 8.15
CA HIS A 186 4.84 18.51 8.26
C HIS A 186 3.33 18.70 8.05
N ALA A 187 2.77 18.17 6.96
CA ALA A 187 1.36 18.27 6.62
C ALA A 187 0.43 17.72 7.72
N PHE A 188 0.87 16.67 8.43
CA PHE A 188 0.13 16.07 9.53
C PHE A 188 0.49 16.64 10.91
N HIS A 189 1.25 17.74 10.98
CA HIS A 189 1.67 18.42 12.21
C HIS A 189 2.44 17.52 13.21
N CYS A 190 3.20 16.56 12.68
CA CYS A 190 4.00 15.63 13.46
C CYS A 190 5.50 15.70 13.15
N ALA A 191 5.97 16.66 12.35
CA ALA A 191 7.40 16.89 12.07
C ALA A 191 8.19 17.34 13.30
N GLU A 192 7.63 18.23 14.14
CA GLU A 192 8.30 18.72 15.35
C GLU A 192 7.37 18.69 16.58
N PRO A 193 7.89 18.34 17.77
CA PRO A 193 9.21 17.75 18.01
C PRO A 193 9.34 16.36 17.38
N GLY A 194 10.55 15.94 17.00
CA GLY A 194 10.79 14.62 16.38
C GLY A 194 10.25 13.40 17.14
N SER A 195 9.97 13.54 18.44
CA SER A 195 9.21 12.53 19.22
C SER A 195 7.79 12.25 18.70
N ARG A 196 7.21 13.14 17.88
CA ARG A 196 5.93 12.95 17.21
C ARG A 196 6.01 12.02 15.99
N HIS A 197 7.20 11.80 15.40
CA HIS A 197 7.35 10.96 14.21
C HIS A 197 6.83 9.54 14.44
N ILE A 198 7.05 8.97 15.64
CA ILE A 198 6.53 7.65 16.00
C ILE A 198 4.99 7.63 16.17
N ARG A 199 4.28 8.72 15.92
CA ARG A 199 2.82 8.78 15.97
C ARG A 199 2.20 9.10 14.60
N CYS A 200 3.00 9.07 13.53
CA CYS A 200 2.54 9.47 12.20
C CYS A 200 1.54 8.49 11.56
N LEU A 201 1.64 7.19 11.84
CA LEU A 201 0.85 6.19 11.12
C LEU A 201 -0.67 6.37 11.34
N PRO A 202 -1.19 6.57 12.57
CA PRO A 202 -2.60 6.88 12.76
C PRO A 202 -3.08 8.14 12.06
N LEU A 203 -2.23 9.16 11.98
CA LEU A 203 -2.53 10.42 11.31
C LEU A 203 -2.71 10.20 9.80
N PHE A 204 -1.80 9.44 9.19
CA PHE A 204 -1.89 9.07 7.78
C PHE A 204 -3.10 8.19 7.47
N MET A 205 -3.43 7.26 8.38
CA MET A 205 -4.58 6.36 8.23
C MET A 205 -5.93 7.07 8.40
N SER A 206 -5.99 8.07 9.29
CA SER A 206 -7.22 8.81 9.58
C SER A 206 -7.38 10.08 8.74
N LEU A 207 -6.31 10.50 8.05
CA LEU A 207 -6.17 11.81 7.42
C LEU A 207 -6.43 12.98 8.39
N LEU A 208 -6.13 12.79 9.67
CA LEU A 208 -6.26 13.81 10.71
C LEU A 208 -4.89 14.33 11.11
N THR A 209 -4.76 15.64 11.32
CA THR A 209 -3.53 16.22 11.87
C THR A 209 -3.33 15.80 13.32
N TYR A 210 -2.08 15.86 13.78
CA TYR A 210 -1.68 15.44 15.13
C TYR A 210 -2.59 16.00 16.22
N GLU A 211 -2.90 17.29 16.13
CA GLU A 211 -3.70 17.99 17.13
C GLU A 211 -5.15 17.52 17.12
N VAL A 212 -5.73 17.25 15.95
CA VAL A 212 -7.10 16.74 15.86
C VAL A 212 -7.17 15.31 16.38
N TYR A 213 -6.29 14.42 15.94
CA TYR A 213 -6.32 13.00 16.31
C TYR A 213 -6.00 12.77 17.79
N TYR A 214 -4.97 13.43 18.34
CA TYR A 214 -4.49 13.17 19.70
C TYR A 214 -5.02 14.13 20.76
N ARG A 215 -5.73 15.22 20.41
CA ARG A 215 -6.38 16.12 21.37
C ARG A 215 -7.90 16.08 21.35
N SER A 216 -8.54 15.31 20.47
CA SER A 216 -10.00 15.07 20.52
C SER A 216 -10.30 13.63 20.94
N ASP A 217 -11.29 13.46 21.83
CA ASP A 217 -11.72 12.15 22.37
C ASP A 217 -12.44 11.26 21.33
N THR A 218 -12.37 11.59 20.04
CA THR A 218 -13.10 10.90 18.97
C THR A 218 -12.25 10.86 17.71
N ALA A 219 -11.66 9.71 17.39
CA ALA A 219 -11.00 9.52 16.11
C ALA A 219 -11.42 8.19 15.48
N GLU A 220 -12.49 8.23 14.69
CA GLU A 220 -12.75 7.28 13.61
C GLU A 220 -12.24 7.91 12.31
N GLY A 221 -11.40 7.20 11.58
CA GLY A 221 -10.90 7.65 10.29
C GLY A 221 -10.31 6.51 9.48
N SER A 222 -10.72 6.42 8.22
CA SER A 222 -10.31 5.44 7.22
C SER A 222 -9.61 6.15 6.05
N THR A 223 -8.54 5.59 5.48
CA THR A 223 -8.21 5.59 4.03
C THR A 223 -6.86 4.92 3.70
N ASP A 224 -6.69 4.61 2.41
CA ASP A 224 -5.66 3.78 1.75
C ASP A 224 -4.21 4.28 1.90
N THR A 225 -3.38 3.56 2.65
CA THR A 225 -1.93 3.85 2.81
C THR A 225 -0.99 2.68 2.48
N GLU A 226 -1.43 1.68 1.69
CA GLU A 226 -0.58 0.51 1.37
C GLU A 226 0.77 0.91 0.72
N ALA A 227 0.79 2.02 -0.04
CA ALA A 227 2.01 2.54 -0.67
C ALA A 227 3.08 3.01 0.34
N LEU A 228 2.67 3.58 1.49
CA LEU A 228 3.61 4.07 2.51
C LEU A 228 4.40 2.92 3.16
N ALA A 229 3.83 1.71 3.19
CA ALA A 229 4.48 0.55 3.80
C ALA A 229 5.68 -0.02 3.00
N ARG A 230 5.88 0.45 1.75
CA ARG A 230 6.98 0.02 0.87
C ARG A 230 8.24 0.91 0.96
N PHE A 231 8.23 1.94 1.80
CA PHE A 231 9.29 2.94 1.92
C PHE A 231 10.53 2.44 2.69
N LYS A 232 11.70 3.04 2.44
CA LYS A 232 12.93 2.89 3.24
C LYS A 232 12.71 3.31 4.71
N ASP A 233 11.75 4.20 4.97
CA ASP A 233 11.30 4.62 6.33
C ASP A 233 10.35 3.63 7.03
N ARG A 234 10.22 2.42 6.51
CA ARG A 234 9.52 1.30 7.17
C ARG A 234 9.87 1.14 8.66
N PRO A 235 11.12 1.33 9.15
CA PRO A 235 11.42 1.27 10.59
C PRO A 235 10.66 2.31 11.42
N LEU A 236 10.43 3.51 10.88
CA LEU A 236 9.66 4.56 11.54
C LEU A 236 8.18 4.16 11.64
N LEU A 237 7.59 3.69 10.53
CA LEU A 237 6.20 3.21 10.50
C LEU A 237 5.98 2.01 11.43
N LEU A 238 6.93 1.07 11.48
CA LEU A 238 6.92 -0.03 12.44
C LEU A 238 7.04 0.44 13.89
N SER A 239 7.79 1.50 14.14
CA SER A 239 7.87 2.11 15.47
C SER A 239 6.55 2.79 15.83
N SER A 240 5.88 3.41 14.87
CA SER A 240 4.56 4.00 15.08
C SER A 240 3.47 2.98 15.35
N LEU A 241 3.47 1.88 14.59
CA LEU A 241 2.57 0.76 14.82
C LEU A 241 2.70 0.17 16.24
N ARG A 242 3.90 0.22 16.86
CA ARG A 242 4.13 -0.25 18.24
C ARG A 242 3.56 0.68 19.32
N THR A 243 3.20 1.90 18.97
CA THR A 243 2.61 2.85 19.92
C THR A 243 1.11 2.65 20.10
N LEU A 244 0.46 1.99 19.14
CA LEU A 244 -0.98 1.78 19.12
C LEU A 244 -1.46 0.85 20.24
N THR A 245 -2.70 1.09 20.69
CA THR A 245 -3.35 0.20 21.66
C THR A 245 -3.78 -1.11 20.99
N PRO A 246 -4.06 -2.18 21.75
CA PRO A 246 -4.60 -3.41 21.18
C PRO A 246 -5.92 -3.17 20.40
N ALA A 247 -6.77 -2.26 20.88
CA ALA A 247 -8.02 -1.91 20.22
C ALA A 247 -7.77 -1.23 18.86
N ASP A 248 -6.87 -0.25 18.81
CA ASP A 248 -6.52 0.44 17.55
C ASP A 248 -5.91 -0.52 16.53
N LEU A 249 -5.06 -1.45 17.00
CA LEU A 249 -4.48 -2.48 16.13
C LEU A 249 -5.53 -3.45 15.60
N LEU A 250 -6.55 -3.78 16.40
CA LEU A 250 -7.70 -4.56 15.94
C LEU A 250 -8.48 -3.78 14.89
N THR A 251 -8.83 -2.51 15.16
CA THR A 251 -9.52 -1.64 14.21
C THR A 251 -8.78 -1.63 12.88
N LEU A 252 -7.48 -1.35 12.91
CA LEU A 252 -6.60 -1.38 11.74
C LEU A 252 -6.62 -2.74 11.03
N ALA A 253 -6.51 -3.85 11.76
CA ALA A 253 -6.53 -5.20 11.17
C ALA A 253 -7.86 -5.56 10.50
N THR A 254 -8.95 -4.91 10.89
CA THR A 254 -10.30 -5.21 10.39
C THR A 254 -10.85 -4.17 9.42
N ASP A 255 -10.11 -3.09 9.19
CA ASP A 255 -10.41 -2.04 8.20
C ASP A 255 -9.87 -2.41 6.80
N PRO A 256 -10.56 -2.11 5.69
CA PRO A 256 -10.08 -2.37 4.34
C PRO A 256 -8.66 -1.87 4.09
N ALA A 257 -8.39 -0.58 4.30
CA ALA A 257 -7.08 0.02 4.07
C ALA A 257 -6.07 -0.42 5.15
N GLY A 258 -6.50 -0.38 6.41
CA GLY A 258 -5.67 -0.72 7.57
C GLY A 258 -5.14 -2.16 7.51
N SER A 259 -5.95 -3.10 7.04
CA SER A 259 -5.56 -4.51 6.94
C SER A 259 -4.43 -4.73 5.95
N HIS A 260 -4.47 -4.03 4.81
CA HIS A 260 -3.40 -4.03 3.80
C HIS A 260 -2.11 -3.42 4.34
N VAL A 261 -2.20 -2.28 5.03
CA VAL A 261 -1.07 -1.58 5.64
C VAL A 261 -0.41 -2.43 6.72
N LEU A 262 -1.22 -3.01 7.59
CA LEU A 262 -0.75 -3.89 8.66
C LEU A 262 -0.05 -5.12 8.08
N GLN A 263 -0.60 -5.73 7.03
CA GLN A 263 0.02 -6.84 6.34
C GLN A 263 1.34 -6.45 5.66
N ALA A 264 1.39 -5.31 4.97
CA ALA A 264 2.56 -4.82 4.28
C ALA A 264 3.71 -4.41 5.24
N LEU A 265 3.39 -3.94 6.44
CA LEU A 265 4.38 -3.61 7.48
C LEU A 265 4.83 -4.83 8.29
N ILE A 266 3.92 -5.74 8.66
CA ILE A 266 4.27 -6.89 9.50
C ILE A 266 4.93 -8.00 8.67
N THR A 267 4.39 -8.39 7.52
CA THR A 267 4.79 -9.63 6.80
C THR A 267 6.27 -9.64 6.36
N PRO A 268 6.83 -8.54 5.82
CA PRO A 268 8.26 -8.45 5.51
C PRO A 268 9.17 -8.09 6.70
N SER A 269 8.63 -7.82 7.89
CA SER A 269 9.49 -7.44 9.04
C SER A 269 10.30 -8.63 9.56
N SER A 270 11.41 -8.35 10.28
CA SER A 270 12.18 -9.39 10.96
C SER A 270 11.35 -10.07 12.04
N ASP A 271 11.68 -11.33 12.39
CA ASP A 271 10.90 -12.08 13.40
C ASP A 271 10.85 -11.35 14.75
N LYS A 272 11.96 -10.72 15.17
CA LYS A 272 12.02 -9.84 16.36
C LYS A 272 11.10 -8.63 16.23
N GLY A 273 11.05 -8.00 15.06
CA GLY A 273 10.22 -6.83 14.79
C GLY A 273 8.73 -7.16 14.82
N ARG A 274 8.36 -8.27 14.17
CA ARG A 274 7.02 -8.86 14.15
C ARG A 274 6.55 -9.31 15.51
N GLY A 275 7.40 -9.98 16.29
CA GLY A 275 7.09 -10.44 17.65
C GLY A 275 6.66 -9.31 18.59
N LYS A 276 7.28 -8.12 18.47
CA LYS A 276 6.86 -6.94 19.25
C LYS A 276 5.44 -6.47 18.92
N ILE A 277 5.02 -6.56 17.65
CA ILE A 277 3.66 -6.20 17.24
C ILE A 277 2.66 -7.28 17.64
N LEU A 278 3.00 -8.54 17.42
CA LEU A 278 2.17 -9.67 17.85
C LEU A 278 1.88 -9.63 19.34
N LYS A 279 2.89 -9.33 20.17
CA LYS A 279 2.69 -9.17 21.62
C LYS A 279 1.65 -8.08 21.96
N ARG A 280 1.56 -7.01 21.16
CA ARG A 280 0.54 -5.95 21.36
C ARG A 280 -0.86 -6.37 20.90
N LEU A 281 -0.97 -7.32 19.98
CA LEU A 281 -2.22 -7.89 19.49
C LEU A 281 -2.78 -9.01 20.38
N GLU A 282 -2.04 -9.42 21.42
CA GLU A 282 -2.53 -10.40 22.41
C GLU A 282 -3.87 -9.94 22.99
N GLY A 283 -4.82 -10.87 23.07
CA GLY A 283 -6.20 -10.63 23.48
C GLY A 283 -7.15 -10.19 22.35
N GLN A 284 -6.65 -9.93 21.14
CA GLN A 284 -7.46 -9.52 19.99
C GLN A 284 -7.58 -10.60 18.91
N TYR A 285 -6.85 -11.72 18.99
CA TYR A 285 -6.79 -12.68 17.89
C TYR A 285 -8.13 -13.34 17.60
N VAL A 286 -8.97 -13.58 18.62
CA VAL A 286 -10.33 -14.12 18.41
C VAL A 286 -11.18 -13.15 17.58
N LYS A 287 -11.20 -11.87 17.95
CA LYS A 287 -11.95 -10.83 17.21
C LYS A 287 -11.43 -10.65 15.79
N MET A 288 -10.11 -10.70 15.60
CA MET A 288 -9.50 -10.69 14.27
C MET A 288 -9.92 -11.92 13.45
N ALA A 289 -9.89 -13.12 14.04
CA ALA A 289 -10.24 -14.36 13.35
C ALA A 289 -11.71 -14.38 12.89
N CYS A 290 -12.62 -13.77 13.66
CA CYS A 290 -14.04 -13.63 13.30
C CYS A 290 -14.32 -12.49 12.29
N SER A 291 -13.29 -11.78 11.82
CA SER A 291 -13.43 -10.72 10.81
C SER A 291 -13.00 -11.20 9.42
N ARG A 292 -13.71 -10.76 8.39
CA ARG A 292 -13.37 -11.02 6.97
C ARG A 292 -11.96 -10.59 6.62
N LEU A 293 -11.53 -9.44 7.12
CA LEU A 293 -10.23 -8.84 6.84
C LEU A 293 -9.20 -9.27 7.89
N GLY A 294 -9.58 -9.25 9.17
CA GLY A 294 -8.71 -9.66 10.27
C GLY A 294 -8.19 -11.10 10.14
N SER A 295 -9.02 -12.03 9.65
CA SER A 295 -8.63 -13.42 9.40
C SER A 295 -7.55 -13.55 8.32
N ARG A 296 -7.61 -12.70 7.28
CA ARG A 296 -6.59 -12.63 6.21
C ARG A 296 -5.27 -12.05 6.72
N VAL A 297 -5.34 -11.01 7.56
CA VAL A 297 -4.15 -10.47 8.24
C VAL A 297 -3.51 -11.54 9.11
N LEU A 298 -4.28 -12.22 9.95
CA LEU A 298 -3.78 -13.31 10.80
C LEU A 298 -3.12 -14.40 9.98
N GLU A 299 -3.71 -14.81 8.87
CA GLU A 299 -3.14 -15.81 7.97
C GLU A 299 -1.79 -15.36 7.40
N ALA A 300 -1.69 -14.13 6.92
CA ALA A 300 -0.46 -13.60 6.35
C ALA A 300 0.66 -13.50 7.40
N VAL A 301 0.31 -13.04 8.60
CA VAL A 301 1.24 -12.96 9.73
C VAL A 301 1.66 -14.36 10.17
N TRP A 302 0.75 -15.32 10.25
CA TRP A 302 1.05 -16.72 10.57
C TRP A 302 2.10 -17.30 9.62
N ARG A 303 1.88 -17.17 8.30
CA ARG A 303 2.78 -17.68 7.26
C ARG A 303 4.20 -17.10 7.36
N SER A 304 4.30 -15.83 7.74
CA SER A 304 5.59 -15.14 7.87
C SER A 304 6.26 -15.27 9.24
N SER A 305 5.58 -15.86 10.22
CA SER A 305 6.04 -15.98 11.60
C SER A 305 6.83 -17.26 11.87
N SER A 306 7.77 -17.20 12.82
CA SER A 306 8.42 -18.38 13.41
C SER A 306 7.43 -19.28 14.15
N VAL A 307 7.81 -20.55 14.36
CA VAL A 307 7.00 -21.54 15.10
C VAL A 307 6.61 -21.02 16.48
N THR A 308 7.51 -20.31 17.17
CA THR A 308 7.24 -19.71 18.49
C THR A 308 6.09 -18.71 18.46
N HIS A 309 6.08 -17.80 17.50
CA HIS A 309 5.01 -16.82 17.33
C HIS A 309 3.69 -17.49 16.95
N ARG A 310 3.72 -18.47 16.04
CA ARG A 310 2.54 -19.28 15.70
C ARG A 310 1.98 -20.00 16.93
N GLN A 311 2.84 -20.54 17.77
CA GLN A 311 2.45 -21.20 19.02
C GLN A 311 1.74 -20.23 19.97
N ASN A 312 2.22 -18.98 20.10
CA ASN A 312 1.56 -17.98 20.94
C ASN A 312 0.16 -17.63 20.41
N ILE A 313 0.02 -17.42 19.11
CA ILE A 313 -1.27 -17.17 18.45
C ILE A 313 -2.21 -18.37 18.63
N ALA A 314 -1.72 -19.58 18.37
CA ALA A 314 -2.46 -20.83 18.54
C ALA A 314 -2.88 -21.05 19.99
N GLN A 315 -2.03 -20.67 20.93
CA GLN A 315 -2.31 -20.78 22.35
C GLN A 315 -3.44 -19.86 22.78
N GLU A 316 -3.56 -18.65 22.23
CA GLU A 316 -4.70 -17.79 22.49
C GLU A 316 -5.98 -18.30 21.80
N LEU A 317 -5.91 -18.63 20.51
CA LEU A 317 -7.07 -19.11 19.75
C LEU A 317 -7.57 -20.48 20.26
N GLY A 318 -6.67 -21.32 20.76
CA GLY A 318 -6.95 -22.64 21.32
C GLY A 318 -7.14 -22.67 22.84
N LYS A 319 -7.03 -21.54 23.55
CA LYS A 319 -7.15 -21.44 25.02
C LYS A 319 -8.54 -21.79 25.57
N ALA A 320 -9.48 -22.19 24.73
CA ALA A 320 -10.72 -22.83 25.16
C ALA A 320 -10.52 -24.21 25.84
N ASN A 321 -9.33 -24.84 25.73
CA ASN A 321 -9.14 -26.23 26.16
C ASN A 321 -8.33 -26.47 27.45
N VAL A 322 -7.86 -25.43 28.16
CA VAL A 322 -7.11 -25.63 29.43
C VAL A 322 -8.02 -26.08 30.58
N THR A 323 -9.34 -26.03 30.43
CA THR A 323 -10.31 -26.45 31.47
C THR A 323 -10.70 -27.93 31.41
N SER A 324 -10.38 -28.67 30.34
CA SER A 324 -10.74 -30.10 30.24
C SER A 324 -9.86 -31.04 31.08
N THR A 325 -8.77 -30.53 31.66
CA THR A 325 -7.85 -31.27 32.55
C THR A 325 -8.09 -31.05 34.04
N LEU A 326 -9.07 -30.22 34.44
CA LEU A 326 -9.56 -30.24 35.81
C LEU A 326 -10.45 -31.48 35.97
N THR A 327 -9.97 -32.47 36.73
CA THR A 327 -10.72 -33.68 37.05
C THR A 327 -12.12 -33.31 37.57
N LYS A 328 -13.12 -34.18 37.32
CA LYS A 328 -14.53 -33.99 37.75
C LYS A 328 -14.70 -33.50 39.21
N SER A 329 -13.72 -33.76 40.07
CA SER A 329 -13.63 -33.29 41.45
C SER A 329 -13.55 -31.76 41.60
N TRP A 330 -12.81 -31.06 40.73
CA TRP A 330 -12.67 -29.61 40.75
C TRP A 330 -13.87 -28.88 40.13
N PHE A 331 -14.61 -29.53 39.24
CA PHE A 331 -15.83 -28.98 38.64
C PHE A 331 -16.95 -28.79 39.66
N TYR A 332 -17.05 -29.69 40.66
CA TYR A 332 -17.99 -29.56 41.78
C TYR A 332 -17.62 -28.42 42.74
N LEU A 333 -16.33 -28.21 43.01
CA LEU A 333 -15.85 -27.06 43.81
C LEU A 333 -16.12 -25.71 43.14
N LEU A 334 -16.10 -25.65 41.81
CA LEU A 334 -16.36 -24.44 41.03
C LEU A 334 -17.86 -24.06 40.98
N LEU A 335 -18.77 -25.03 41.06
CA LEU A 335 -20.22 -24.78 41.15
C LEU A 335 -20.66 -24.30 42.54
N VAL A 336 -19.89 -24.60 43.58
CA VAL A 336 -20.19 -24.21 44.98
C VAL A 336 -19.69 -22.80 45.30
N TYR A 337 -18.72 -22.27 44.56
CA TYR A 337 -18.18 -20.91 44.70
C TYR A 337 -18.53 -20.05 43.49
N GLN A 338 -19.79 -19.64 43.40
CA GLN A 338 -20.33 -18.90 42.24
C GLN A 338 -19.86 -17.43 42.17
N ASP A 339 -19.12 -16.94 43.18
CA ASP A 339 -18.75 -15.53 43.33
C ASP A 339 -17.28 -15.18 43.02
N ILE A 340 -16.44 -16.12 42.54
CA ILE A 340 -14.98 -15.86 42.45
C ILE A 340 -14.36 -15.80 41.05
N LEU A 341 -15.02 -16.14 39.92
CA LEU A 341 -14.31 -16.10 38.61
C LEU A 341 -15.13 -15.59 37.40
N PRO A 342 -15.19 -14.26 37.18
CA PRO A 342 -15.68 -13.68 35.92
C PRO A 342 -14.88 -14.14 34.69
N ASN A 343 -13.61 -14.55 34.86
CA ASN A 343 -12.73 -15.00 33.78
C ASN A 343 -13.05 -16.41 33.25
N PHE A 344 -13.82 -17.24 33.98
CA PHE A 344 -14.07 -18.64 33.59
C PHE A 344 -15.15 -18.76 32.50
N PHE A 345 -16.20 -17.93 32.56
CA PHE A 345 -17.27 -17.91 31.55
C PHE A 345 -16.81 -17.40 30.18
N PHE A 346 -15.77 -16.57 30.14
CA PHE A 346 -15.19 -16.05 28.90
C PHE A 346 -14.47 -17.14 28.08
N LEU A 347 -13.96 -18.19 28.72
CA LEU A 347 -13.08 -19.20 28.09
C LEU A 347 -13.84 -20.27 27.28
N VAL A 348 -15.02 -20.70 27.73
CA VAL A 348 -15.88 -21.67 27.01
C VAL A 348 -16.58 -21.01 25.80
N GLY A 349 -16.71 -19.68 25.80
CA GLY A 349 -17.29 -18.92 24.69
C GLY A 349 -16.42 -18.89 23.43
N CYS A 350 -15.09 -18.84 23.57
CA CYS A 350 -14.18 -18.59 22.45
C CYS A 350 -14.12 -19.72 21.41
N GLU A 351 -14.10 -21.01 21.79
CA GLU A 351 -14.08 -22.11 20.81
C GLU A 351 -15.40 -22.24 20.05
N ASN A 352 -16.52 -22.11 20.75
CA ASN A 352 -17.84 -22.11 20.12
C ASN A 352 -18.00 -20.91 19.17
N GLN A 353 -17.48 -19.75 19.55
CA GLN A 353 -17.45 -18.56 18.70
C GLN A 353 -16.60 -18.77 17.45
N LEU A 354 -15.37 -19.29 17.59
CA LEU A 354 -14.47 -19.53 16.44
C LEU A 354 -15.00 -20.61 15.49
N ARG A 355 -15.67 -21.64 16.01
CA ARG A 355 -16.22 -22.73 15.20
C ARG A 355 -17.56 -22.39 14.55
N SER A 356 -18.30 -21.42 15.07
CA SER A 356 -19.57 -20.97 14.47
C SER A 356 -19.35 -19.89 13.41
N ASP A 357 -18.35 -19.02 13.60
CA ASP A 357 -18.02 -17.96 12.64
C ASP A 357 -17.38 -18.51 11.35
N GLN A 358 -17.80 -17.98 10.19
CA GLN A 358 -17.35 -18.47 8.88
C GLN A 358 -15.87 -18.22 8.59
N PHE A 359 -15.31 -17.11 9.08
CA PHE A 359 -13.92 -16.74 8.86
C PHE A 359 -13.02 -17.43 9.88
N ALA A 360 -13.46 -17.47 11.13
CA ALA A 360 -12.72 -18.13 12.19
C ALA A 360 -12.62 -19.65 11.98
N ARG A 361 -13.63 -20.30 11.38
CA ARG A 361 -13.52 -21.70 10.94
C ARG A 361 -12.38 -21.93 9.96
N HIS A 362 -12.16 -20.98 9.04
CA HIS A 362 -11.04 -21.06 8.10
C HIS A 362 -9.70 -20.94 8.84
N VAL A 363 -9.59 -19.98 9.76
CA VAL A 363 -8.40 -19.82 10.62
C VAL A 363 -8.16 -21.08 11.45
N TRP A 364 -9.20 -21.64 12.06
CA TRP A 364 -9.14 -22.84 12.89
C TRP A 364 -8.58 -24.05 12.13
N ALA A 365 -9.11 -24.29 10.93
CA ALA A 365 -8.65 -25.36 10.07
C ALA A 365 -7.20 -25.14 9.61
N LYS A 366 -6.90 -23.92 9.12
CA LYS A 366 -5.61 -23.59 8.51
C LYS A 366 -4.46 -23.55 9.52
N PHE A 367 -4.74 -23.13 10.76
CA PHE A 367 -3.75 -23.12 11.84
C PHE A 367 -3.65 -24.47 12.55
N ALA A 368 -4.44 -25.45 12.10
CA ALA A 368 -4.52 -26.79 12.67
C ALA A 368 -4.79 -26.75 14.19
N LEU A 369 -5.70 -25.88 14.64
CA LEU A 369 -5.94 -25.67 16.08
C LEU A 369 -6.48 -26.92 16.79
N SER A 370 -7.20 -27.80 16.07
CA SER A 370 -7.57 -29.12 16.59
C SER A 370 -6.34 -29.98 16.93
N HIS A 371 -5.31 -29.98 16.08
CA HIS A 371 -4.05 -30.68 16.34
C HIS A 371 -3.26 -29.99 17.45
N PHE A 372 -3.27 -28.67 17.50
CA PHE A 372 -2.64 -27.92 18.58
C PHE A 372 -3.21 -28.32 19.96
N ALA A 373 -4.54 -28.43 20.06
CA ALA A 373 -5.24 -28.77 21.29
C ALA A 373 -5.03 -30.24 21.73
N HIS A 374 -5.08 -31.20 20.80
CA HIS A 374 -5.09 -32.63 21.14
C HIS A 374 -3.76 -33.36 20.90
N ARG A 375 -2.90 -32.83 20.02
CA ARG A 375 -1.66 -33.47 19.55
C ARG A 375 -0.54 -32.45 19.38
N ARG A 376 -0.20 -31.74 20.46
CA ARG A 376 0.74 -30.60 20.43
C ARG A 376 2.11 -30.95 19.82
N ALA A 377 2.65 -32.13 20.10
CA ALA A 377 3.93 -32.58 19.54
C ALA A 377 3.88 -32.71 18.01
N HIS A 378 2.82 -33.31 17.47
CA HIS A 378 2.64 -33.47 16.03
C HIS A 378 2.35 -32.13 15.34
N TRP A 379 1.57 -31.25 15.99
CA TRP A 379 1.40 -29.88 15.50
C TRP A 379 2.74 -29.14 15.40
N GLN A 380 3.61 -29.28 16.41
CA GLN A 380 4.94 -28.66 16.42
C GLN A 380 5.81 -29.16 15.24
N GLU A 381 5.76 -30.46 14.97
CA GLU A 381 6.47 -31.09 13.85
C GLU A 381 6.05 -30.49 12.50
N ILE A 382 4.74 -30.40 12.25
CA ILE A 382 4.17 -29.81 11.04
C ILE A 382 4.64 -28.35 10.87
N GLN A 383 4.52 -27.53 11.91
CA GLN A 383 4.89 -26.11 11.85
C GLN A 383 6.40 -25.91 11.66
N THR A 384 7.21 -26.80 12.25
CA THR A 384 8.67 -26.79 12.08
C THR A 384 9.05 -27.18 10.66
N GLY A 385 8.40 -28.19 10.09
CA GLY A 385 8.57 -28.60 8.69
C GLY A 385 8.24 -27.48 7.70
N GLU A 386 7.11 -26.79 7.90
CA GLU A 386 6.75 -25.63 7.08
C GLU A 386 7.78 -24.49 7.17
N SER A 387 8.27 -24.22 8.38
CA SER A 387 9.28 -23.17 8.60
C SER A 387 10.59 -23.49 7.89
N LYS A 388 11.05 -24.75 7.95
CA LYS A 388 12.25 -25.23 7.23
C LYS A 388 12.08 -25.11 5.73
N LYS A 389 10.95 -25.57 5.18
CA LYS A 389 10.65 -25.47 3.74
C LYS A 389 10.70 -24.02 3.25
N ARG A 390 10.14 -23.10 4.04
CA ARG A 390 10.14 -21.67 3.71
C ARG A 390 11.56 -21.07 3.74
N ASN A 391 12.36 -21.40 4.75
CA ASN A 391 13.74 -20.89 4.84
C ASN A 391 14.59 -21.40 3.66
N LEU A 392 14.43 -22.66 3.27
CA LEU A 392 15.08 -23.20 2.07
C LEU A 392 14.66 -22.47 0.79
N LEU A 393 13.38 -22.10 0.67
CA LEU A 393 12.90 -21.34 -0.49
C LEU A 393 13.42 -19.90 -0.51
N SER A 394 13.60 -19.25 0.64
CA SER A 394 14.22 -17.90 0.68
C SER A 394 15.69 -17.94 0.29
N GLU A 395 16.44 -18.96 0.72
CA GLU A 395 17.85 -19.14 0.34
C GLU A 395 18.06 -19.37 -1.17
N ILE A 396 17.03 -19.84 -1.89
CA ILE A 396 17.07 -20.05 -3.35
C ILE A 396 16.75 -18.75 -4.12
N LEU A 397 16.04 -17.81 -3.49
CA LEU A 397 15.57 -16.57 -4.13
C LEU A 397 16.49 -15.37 -3.86
N GLU A 398 17.43 -15.50 -2.92
CA GLU A 398 18.59 -14.61 -2.73
C GLU A 398 19.72 -15.02 -3.68
#